data_AF-A0A4Z0IXP8-F1
#
_entry.id   AF-A0A4Z0IXP8-F1
#
_cell.length_a   1.000
_cell.length_b   1.000
_cell.length_c   1.000
_cell.angle_alpha   90.00
_cell.angle_beta   90.00
_cell.angle_gamma   90.00
#
_symmetry.space_group_name_H-M   'P 1'
#
loop_
_entity.id
_entity.type
_entity.pdbx_description
1 polymer ?
#
loop_
_entity_poly.entity_id
_entity_poly.type
_entity_poly.pdbx_seq_one_letter_code
_entity_poly.pdbx_strand_id
1 'polypeptide(L)'
;MSSGNLWGPLPRSTVDSCSEAKHLRENQRSHTAPSRGAQPDFKPGIAEEFFDYLEDIDSISVRERDFGQYIEEHTGRSMPTVIDPVLLHDKAFWDRVEVPPKEEKYLLLYYVMERSTDTVAKAVEYAKAHDLTIVELSDRPLPYGKITDPEVRHIPRYDVSAEEWLGYIAHADAVFTNSFHGCCFSLIFETLFFVGKRNGNKVPNFLAEFGLTDQQFSPDDDVHGFRSTVDFKQAKARVDVRRKSSEDFLLTALREAEKSAGASQMVDNSRHEARRRRLTYPAHFHSGAVVNSDSKDTVKIDKSHPADLKVKNLKSGALEYSGARMVYRNDGSSKIGPVLFRSATHRFTGWTLRFRIDKRWFWLLDDGTIAPGDTKGTDLDDRKQVFKDGAQIPHLPVNSVASAVFVARWEKLDSDDSKPSMSSKLSRFTDRLKPR
;
A
#
# COMPACT_ATOMS: atom_id res chain seq x y z
N MET A 1 -3.85 16.37 2.10
CA MET A 1 -4.26 14.95 2.23
C MET A 1 -5.62 14.76 1.56
N SER A 2 -5.85 13.75 0.72
CA SER A 2 -7.21 13.52 0.18
C SER A 2 -8.14 12.99 1.26
N SER A 3 -9.36 13.49 1.35
CA SER A 3 -10.36 13.12 2.36
C SER A 3 -10.59 11.62 2.52
N GLY A 4 -10.40 10.81 1.47
CA GLY A 4 -10.48 9.34 1.55
C GLY A 4 -9.44 8.67 2.47
N ASN A 5 -8.31 9.33 2.76
CA ASN A 5 -7.26 8.80 3.64
C ASN A 5 -7.48 9.13 5.12
N LEU A 6 -8.35 10.10 5.42
CA LEU A 6 -8.61 10.53 6.79
C LEU A 6 -9.72 9.68 7.43
N TRP A 7 -10.68 9.22 6.61
CA TRP A 7 -11.93 8.61 7.06
C TRP A 7 -12.11 7.16 6.62
N GLY A 8 -11.19 6.62 5.81
CA GLY A 8 -11.15 5.21 5.45
C GLY A 8 -10.03 4.48 6.21
N PRO A 9 -10.17 3.19 6.51
CA PRO A 9 -9.12 2.40 7.18
C PRO A 9 -7.88 2.13 6.31
N LEU A 10 -7.71 2.78 5.15
CA LEU A 10 -6.65 2.45 4.20
C LEU A 10 -5.92 3.70 3.67
N PRO A 11 -4.61 3.84 3.93
CA PRO A 11 -3.76 4.83 3.28
C PRO A 11 -3.64 4.58 1.77
N ARG A 12 -3.37 5.66 1.03
CA ARG A 12 -2.97 5.65 -0.39
C ARG A 12 -1.71 4.80 -0.61
N SER A 13 -1.88 3.52 -0.86
CA SER A 13 -0.97 2.71 -1.67
C SER A 13 -1.77 1.58 -2.30
N THR A 14 -2.07 1.79 -3.58
CA THR A 14 -2.35 0.76 -4.57
C THR A 14 -1.75 -0.59 -4.20
N VAL A 15 -2.59 -1.62 -4.01
CA VAL A 15 -2.24 -3.06 -3.94
C VAL A 15 -1.40 -3.50 -2.73
N ASP A 16 -0.63 -2.60 -2.10
CA ASP A 16 0.35 -2.94 -1.06
C ASP A 16 -0.27 -3.49 0.24
N SER A 17 -1.51 -3.10 0.59
CA SER A 17 -2.12 -3.48 1.88
C SER A 17 -2.70 -4.90 1.94
N CYS A 18 -2.81 -5.62 0.81
CA CYS A 18 -3.13 -7.06 0.85
C CYS A 18 -1.95 -7.90 1.37
N SER A 19 -0.72 -7.35 1.38
CA SER A 19 0.47 -8.07 1.83
C SER A 19 0.65 -8.05 3.35
N GLU A 20 0.28 -6.96 4.04
CA GLU A 20 0.46 -6.79 5.49
C GLU A 20 -0.61 -7.53 6.32
N ALA A 21 -1.73 -7.94 5.73
CA ALA A 21 -2.81 -8.67 6.40
C ALA A 21 -2.48 -10.13 6.79
N LYS A 22 -1.27 -10.64 6.53
CA LYS A 22 -0.90 -12.04 6.80
C LYS A 22 -0.33 -12.31 8.19
N HIS A 23 -0.13 -11.30 9.04
CA HIS A 23 0.28 -11.50 10.44
C HIS A 23 -0.87 -11.51 11.45
N LEU A 24 -2.10 -11.27 10.99
CA LEU A 24 -3.30 -11.62 11.75
C LEU A 24 -3.55 -13.10 11.50
N ARG A 25 -3.65 -13.88 12.59
CA ARG A 25 -3.89 -15.33 12.60
C ARG A 25 -5.01 -15.70 11.61
N GLU A 26 -4.95 -16.94 11.11
CA GLU A 26 -5.89 -17.68 10.25
C GLU A 26 -7.38 -17.38 10.52
N ASN A 27 -7.83 -16.17 10.19
CA ASN A 27 -9.16 -15.66 10.47
C ASN A 27 -9.76 -15.04 9.20
N GLN A 28 -11.09 -15.11 9.12
CA GLN A 28 -11.89 -14.52 8.05
C GLN A 28 -11.58 -13.04 7.79
N ARG A 29 -11.72 -12.63 6.53
CA ARG A 29 -11.44 -11.26 6.07
C ARG A 29 -12.75 -10.64 5.61
N SER A 30 -13.15 -9.56 6.27
CA SER A 30 -14.31 -8.76 5.85
C SER A 30 -13.85 -7.37 5.43
N HIS A 31 -14.31 -6.90 4.27
CA HIS A 31 -14.04 -5.54 3.78
C HIS A 31 -15.35 -4.76 3.64
N THR A 32 -15.37 -3.57 4.22
CA THR A 32 -16.59 -2.79 4.38
C THR A 32 -16.44 -1.42 3.73
N ALA A 33 -17.39 -1.06 2.85
CA ALA A 33 -17.44 0.23 2.16
C ALA A 33 -16.17 0.66 1.34
N PRO A 34 -15.43 -0.24 0.66
CA PRO A 34 -14.37 0.14 -0.27
C PRO A 34 -14.89 0.97 -1.45
N SER A 35 -13.98 1.74 -2.05
CA SER A 35 -14.26 2.61 -3.19
C SER A 35 -13.18 2.56 -4.26
N ARG A 36 -13.59 2.56 -5.53
CA ARG A 36 -12.71 2.42 -6.71
C ARG A 36 -12.04 3.72 -7.16
N GLY A 37 -12.45 4.88 -6.63
CA GLY A 37 -11.99 6.17 -7.17
C GLY A 37 -12.59 6.48 -8.55
N ALA A 38 -11.98 7.38 -9.33
CA ALA A 38 -12.56 7.93 -10.56
C ALA A 38 -12.22 7.17 -11.86
N GLN A 39 -11.50 6.04 -11.78
CA GLN A 39 -11.13 5.25 -12.95
C GLN A 39 -12.22 4.18 -13.21
N PRO A 40 -12.80 4.12 -14.43
CA PRO A 40 -13.90 3.22 -14.73
C PRO A 40 -13.45 1.76 -14.86
N ASP A 41 -12.21 1.48 -15.29
CA ASP A 41 -11.70 0.11 -15.48
C ASP A 41 -10.28 -0.07 -14.96
N PHE A 42 -9.98 -1.27 -14.45
CA PHE A 42 -8.62 -1.70 -14.17
C PHE A 42 -7.91 -2.10 -15.47
N LYS A 43 -6.58 -1.92 -15.54
CA LYS A 43 -5.79 -2.50 -16.63
C LYS A 43 -5.90 -4.04 -16.57
N PRO A 44 -5.92 -4.77 -17.71
CA PRO A 44 -6.22 -6.21 -17.73
C PRO A 44 -5.45 -7.06 -16.72
N GLY A 45 -4.13 -6.86 -16.56
CA GLY A 45 -3.34 -7.61 -15.57
C GLY A 45 -3.57 -7.20 -14.10
N ILE A 46 -4.05 -5.98 -13.86
CA ILE A 46 -4.42 -5.50 -12.51
C ILE A 46 -5.82 -6.00 -12.13
N ALA A 47 -6.73 -6.11 -13.12
CA ALA A 47 -8.08 -6.62 -12.90
C ALA A 47 -8.05 -8.07 -12.43
N GLU A 48 -7.31 -8.94 -13.11
CA GLU A 48 -7.14 -10.35 -12.74
C GLU A 48 -6.59 -10.49 -11.31
N GLU A 49 -5.53 -9.74 -10.99
CA GLU A 49 -4.93 -9.76 -9.66
C GLU A 49 -5.90 -9.24 -8.58
N PHE A 50 -6.68 -8.20 -8.87
CA PHE A 50 -7.69 -7.66 -7.97
C PHE A 50 -8.78 -8.69 -7.67
N PHE A 51 -9.35 -9.33 -8.70
CA PHE A 51 -10.41 -10.32 -8.51
C PHE A 51 -9.91 -11.59 -7.81
N ASP A 52 -8.68 -12.02 -8.10
CA ASP A 52 -8.02 -13.10 -7.36
C ASP A 52 -7.93 -12.78 -5.85
N TYR A 53 -7.59 -11.54 -5.47
CA TYR A 53 -7.54 -11.15 -4.06
C TYR A 53 -8.93 -11.03 -3.42
N LEU A 54 -9.96 -10.69 -4.20
CA LEU A 54 -11.33 -10.65 -3.69
C LEU A 54 -11.89 -12.03 -3.32
N GLU A 55 -11.39 -13.11 -3.93
CA GLU A 55 -11.83 -14.47 -3.60
C GLU A 55 -11.57 -14.84 -2.12
N ASP A 56 -10.54 -14.26 -1.51
CA ASP A 56 -10.15 -14.51 -0.11
C ASP A 56 -10.93 -13.69 0.92
N ILE A 57 -11.87 -12.87 0.46
CA ILE A 57 -12.67 -12.02 1.32
C ILE A 57 -14.05 -12.64 1.42
N ASP A 58 -14.36 -13.18 2.60
CA ASP A 58 -15.60 -13.90 2.89
C ASP A 58 -16.83 -13.00 2.64
N SER A 59 -16.77 -11.77 3.14
CA SER A 59 -17.83 -10.79 3.00
C SER A 59 -17.28 -9.46 2.47
N ILE A 60 -17.82 -9.02 1.33
CA ILE A 60 -17.50 -7.74 0.71
C ILE A 60 -18.79 -6.93 0.59
N SER A 61 -18.77 -5.70 1.03
CA SER A 61 -19.72 -4.68 0.60
C SER A 61 -19.01 -3.60 -0.22
N VAL A 62 -19.78 -2.68 -0.79
CA VAL A 62 -19.26 -1.49 -1.50
C VAL A 62 -20.03 -0.25 -1.06
N ARG A 63 -19.42 0.93 -1.19
CA ARG A 63 -20.13 2.20 -0.95
C ARG A 63 -20.83 2.74 -2.19
N GLU A 64 -20.30 2.44 -3.37
CA GLU A 64 -20.83 2.94 -4.65
C GLU A 64 -21.45 1.82 -5.47
N ARG A 65 -22.71 2.00 -5.92
CA ARG A 65 -23.43 0.97 -6.68
C ARG A 65 -22.73 0.61 -7.99
N ASP A 66 -22.21 1.59 -8.73
CA ASP A 66 -21.47 1.36 -9.99
C ASP A 66 -20.26 0.44 -9.78
N PHE A 67 -19.58 0.54 -8.62
CA PHE A 67 -18.46 -0.35 -8.31
C PHE A 67 -18.95 -1.75 -7.91
N GLY A 68 -20.07 -1.84 -7.20
CA GLY A 68 -20.73 -3.11 -6.90
C GLY A 68 -21.12 -3.87 -8.15
N GLN A 69 -21.73 -3.18 -9.13
CA GLN A 69 -22.07 -3.76 -10.43
C GLN A 69 -20.83 -4.28 -11.17
N TYR A 70 -19.75 -3.51 -11.19
CA TYR A 70 -18.49 -3.95 -11.79
C TYR A 70 -17.98 -5.25 -11.16
N ILE A 71 -18.01 -5.37 -9.82
CA ILE A 71 -17.59 -6.60 -9.15
C ILE A 71 -18.58 -7.75 -9.42
N GLU A 72 -19.88 -7.49 -9.39
CA GLU A 72 -20.94 -8.46 -9.70
C GLU A 72 -20.75 -9.07 -11.10
N GLU A 73 -20.49 -8.23 -12.10
CA GLU A 73 -20.28 -8.66 -13.50
C GLU A 73 -19.06 -9.56 -13.69
N HIS A 74 -18.00 -9.34 -12.92
CA HIS A 74 -16.73 -10.08 -13.06
C HIS A 74 -16.66 -11.31 -12.17
N THR A 75 -17.37 -11.34 -11.04
CA THR A 75 -17.28 -12.41 -10.03
C THR A 75 -18.54 -13.25 -9.92
N GLY A 76 -19.68 -12.76 -10.41
CA GLY A 76 -20.99 -13.36 -10.16
C GLY A 76 -21.47 -13.24 -8.72
N ARG A 77 -20.70 -12.62 -7.81
CA ARG A 77 -21.07 -12.42 -6.40
C ARG A 77 -22.00 -11.22 -6.28
N SER A 78 -23.09 -11.36 -5.53
CA SER A 78 -23.91 -10.20 -5.15
C SER A 78 -23.13 -9.25 -4.26
N MET A 79 -23.10 -7.96 -4.59
CA MET A 79 -22.36 -6.93 -3.86
C MET A 79 -23.31 -5.97 -3.13
N PRO A 80 -23.54 -6.18 -1.82
CA PRO A 80 -24.37 -5.27 -1.04
C PRO A 80 -23.75 -3.87 -1.01
N THR A 81 -24.59 -2.87 -1.27
CA THR A 81 -24.18 -1.47 -1.19
C THR A 81 -24.54 -0.91 0.18
N VAL A 82 -23.51 -0.57 0.97
CA VAL A 82 -23.63 -0.01 2.32
C VAL A 82 -23.32 1.48 2.33
N ILE A 83 -23.75 2.17 3.38
CA ILE A 83 -23.47 3.58 3.59
C ILE A 83 -21.98 3.81 3.93
N ASP A 84 -21.51 5.04 3.76
CA ASP A 84 -20.19 5.44 4.24
C ASP A 84 -20.05 5.25 5.77
N PRO A 85 -18.92 4.73 6.28
CA PRO A 85 -18.71 4.58 7.72
C PRO A 85 -18.92 5.85 8.55
N VAL A 86 -18.64 7.05 8.01
CA VAL A 86 -18.85 8.29 8.77
C VAL A 86 -20.33 8.56 9.07
N LEU A 87 -21.23 8.00 8.27
CA LEU A 87 -22.69 8.14 8.41
C LEU A 87 -23.30 7.04 9.31
N LEU A 88 -22.52 6.04 9.75
CA LEU A 88 -22.95 5.06 10.76
C LEU A 88 -23.17 5.72 12.12
N HIS A 89 -22.48 6.82 12.39
CA HIS A 89 -22.66 7.61 13.60
C HIS A 89 -23.58 8.81 13.36
N ASP A 90 -24.25 9.24 14.43
CA ASP A 90 -25.14 10.41 14.42
C ASP A 90 -24.39 11.69 14.81
N LYS A 91 -25.12 12.82 14.77
CA LYS A 91 -24.57 14.13 15.15
C LYS A 91 -24.02 14.12 16.58
N ALA A 92 -24.76 13.53 17.52
CA ALA A 92 -24.35 13.48 18.93
C ALA A 92 -23.01 12.76 19.13
N PHE A 93 -22.69 11.76 18.31
CA PHE A 93 -21.36 11.15 18.31
C PHE A 93 -20.28 12.14 17.89
N TRP A 94 -20.47 12.82 16.77
CA TRP A 94 -19.49 13.72 16.19
C TRP A 94 -19.32 15.02 17.00
N ASP A 95 -20.37 15.50 17.67
CA ASP A 95 -20.33 16.64 18.60
C ASP A 95 -19.36 16.41 19.79
N ARG A 96 -19.04 15.14 20.12
CA ARG A 96 -18.05 14.81 21.18
C ARG A 96 -16.61 14.81 20.69
N VAL A 97 -16.41 14.81 19.37
CA VAL A 97 -15.10 14.69 18.71
C VAL A 97 -14.68 16.03 18.11
N GLU A 98 -15.64 16.83 17.66
CA GLU A 98 -15.38 18.13 17.05
C GLU A 98 -14.70 19.11 18.02
N VAL A 99 -13.81 19.95 17.48
CA VAL A 99 -13.20 21.07 18.21
C VAL A 99 -13.72 22.37 17.60
N PRO A 100 -14.49 23.17 18.35
CA PRO A 100 -15.06 24.40 17.83
C PRO A 100 -13.98 25.37 17.35
N PRO A 101 -14.18 26.05 16.20
CA PRO A 101 -13.24 27.04 15.71
C PRO A 101 -13.30 28.32 16.56
N LYS A 102 -12.31 29.21 16.37
CA LYS A 102 -12.31 30.54 17.01
C LYS A 102 -13.05 31.57 16.16
N GLU A 103 -13.19 31.27 14.88
CA GLU A 103 -13.86 32.08 13.88
C GLU A 103 -15.37 31.97 14.05
N GLU A 104 -16.05 33.11 14.00
CA GLU A 104 -17.51 33.22 13.98
C GLU A 104 -17.93 33.93 12.70
N LYS A 105 -19.19 33.75 12.28
CA LYS A 105 -19.77 34.38 11.07
C LYS A 105 -18.94 34.12 9.82
N TYR A 106 -18.87 32.86 9.43
CA TYR A 106 -18.02 32.43 8.34
C TYR A 106 -18.70 31.39 7.45
N LEU A 107 -18.36 31.44 6.17
CA LEU A 107 -18.51 30.30 5.29
C LEU A 107 -17.22 29.50 5.26
N LEU A 108 -17.37 28.18 5.28
CA LEU A 108 -16.28 27.26 5.08
C LEU A 108 -16.12 26.97 3.59
N LEU A 109 -14.94 27.26 3.03
CA LEU A 109 -14.55 26.82 1.70
C LEU A 109 -13.64 25.59 1.82
N TYR A 110 -14.19 24.42 1.49
CA TYR A 110 -13.48 23.15 1.54
C TYR A 110 -13.57 22.38 0.23
N TYR A 111 -12.48 22.31 -0.54
CA TYR A 111 -12.45 21.62 -1.83
C TYR A 111 -11.27 20.65 -1.93
N VAL A 112 -11.45 19.57 -2.69
CA VAL A 112 -10.47 18.49 -2.83
C VAL A 112 -10.19 18.23 -4.31
N MET A 113 -8.91 18.31 -4.69
CA MET A 113 -8.37 17.88 -5.98
C MET A 113 -9.17 18.34 -7.20
N GLU A 114 -8.94 19.56 -7.67
CA GLU A 114 -9.20 20.09 -9.03
C GLU A 114 -9.07 21.62 -8.99
N ARG A 115 -9.04 22.27 -10.15
CA ARG A 115 -9.29 23.72 -10.25
C ARG A 115 -10.77 23.93 -9.91
N SER A 116 -11.08 24.15 -8.63
CA SER A 116 -12.44 24.38 -8.14
C SER A 116 -12.85 25.85 -8.32
N THR A 117 -12.50 26.45 -9.47
CA THR A 117 -12.63 27.89 -9.72
C THR A 117 -14.05 28.37 -9.51
N ASP A 118 -15.03 27.58 -9.94
CA ASP A 118 -16.44 27.94 -9.85
C ASP A 118 -16.93 27.88 -8.39
N THR A 119 -16.44 26.91 -7.61
CA THR A 119 -16.73 26.82 -6.17
C THR A 119 -16.14 27.99 -5.41
N VAL A 120 -14.91 28.38 -5.72
CA VAL A 120 -14.26 29.55 -5.11
C VAL A 120 -15.00 30.82 -5.49
N ALA A 121 -15.35 31.01 -6.76
CA ALA A 121 -16.07 32.18 -7.25
C ALA A 121 -17.44 32.34 -6.55
N LYS A 122 -18.24 31.27 -6.50
CA LYS A 122 -19.54 31.30 -5.82
C LYS A 122 -19.42 31.49 -4.31
N ALA A 123 -18.39 30.93 -3.68
CA ALA A 123 -18.10 31.19 -2.28
C ALA A 123 -17.80 32.68 -2.03
N VAL A 124 -17.01 33.33 -2.90
CA VAL A 124 -16.72 34.78 -2.83
C VAL A 124 -17.97 35.63 -3.04
N GLU A 125 -18.77 35.32 -4.06
CA GLU A 125 -20.03 36.03 -4.32
C GLU A 125 -21.00 35.91 -3.12
N TYR A 126 -21.17 34.70 -2.59
CA TYR A 126 -22.02 34.45 -1.43
C TYR A 126 -21.49 35.14 -0.17
N ALA A 127 -20.18 35.12 0.06
CA ALA A 127 -19.54 35.80 1.18
C ALA A 127 -19.86 37.30 1.21
N LYS A 128 -19.78 37.97 0.05
CA LYS A 128 -20.12 39.38 -0.09
C LYS A 128 -21.60 39.65 0.17
N ALA A 129 -22.47 38.84 -0.44
CA ALA A 129 -23.91 39.00 -0.31
C ALA A 129 -24.42 38.83 1.13
N HIS A 130 -23.69 38.06 1.95
CA HIS A 130 -24.09 37.69 3.31
C HIS A 130 -23.18 38.25 4.41
N ASP A 131 -22.20 39.10 4.08
CA ASP A 131 -21.22 39.65 5.03
C ASP A 131 -20.51 38.57 5.87
N LEU A 132 -20.03 37.53 5.19
CA LEU A 132 -19.37 36.38 5.81
C LEU A 132 -17.87 36.36 5.53
N THR A 133 -17.12 35.83 6.49
CA THR A 133 -15.69 35.53 6.31
C THR A 133 -15.51 34.21 5.58
N ILE A 134 -14.58 34.14 4.63
CA ILE A 134 -14.18 32.86 4.06
C ILE A 134 -13.08 32.26 4.92
N VAL A 135 -13.37 31.12 5.54
CA VAL A 135 -12.34 30.24 6.09
C VAL A 135 -12.04 29.16 5.05
N GLU A 136 -10.80 29.09 4.57
CA GLU A 136 -10.40 28.11 3.56
C GLU A 136 -9.61 26.96 4.20
N LEU A 137 -10.10 25.72 4.00
CA LEU A 137 -9.40 24.48 4.31
C LEU A 137 -9.06 23.76 3.00
N SER A 138 -7.78 23.68 2.62
CA SER A 138 -7.39 22.97 1.39
C SER A 138 -6.05 22.22 1.50
N ASP A 139 -5.91 21.13 0.73
CA ASP A 139 -4.70 20.29 0.66
C ASP A 139 -3.50 21.07 0.11
N ARG A 140 -3.75 22.08 -0.75
CA ARG A 140 -2.73 22.88 -1.44
C ARG A 140 -3.28 24.28 -1.72
N PRO A 141 -2.63 25.36 -1.26
CA PRO A 141 -2.85 26.68 -1.85
C PRO A 141 -2.40 26.62 -3.32
N LEU A 142 -3.35 26.46 -4.24
CA LEU A 142 -3.03 26.49 -5.67
C LEU A 142 -2.53 27.88 -6.06
N PRO A 143 -1.56 28.02 -6.97
CA PRO A 143 -1.12 29.32 -7.50
C PRO A 143 -2.27 30.19 -8.07
N TYR A 144 -3.40 29.57 -8.44
CA TYR A 144 -4.61 30.18 -8.98
C TYR A 144 -5.86 29.94 -8.13
N GLY A 145 -5.70 29.45 -6.89
CA GLY A 145 -6.79 29.25 -5.93
C GLY A 145 -6.81 30.32 -4.83
N LYS A 146 -5.97 31.35 -4.95
CA LYS A 146 -5.95 32.46 -3.99
C LYS A 146 -7.20 33.31 -4.21
N ILE A 147 -7.97 33.47 -3.14
CA ILE A 147 -8.98 34.52 -3.07
C ILE A 147 -8.21 35.84 -3.04
N THR A 148 -8.33 36.62 -4.11
CA THR A 148 -7.66 37.94 -4.27
C THR A 148 -8.61 39.10 -4.16
N ASP A 149 -9.89 38.82 -3.89
CA ASP A 149 -10.93 39.84 -3.81
C ASP A 149 -10.75 40.66 -2.52
N PRO A 150 -10.47 41.97 -2.61
CA PRO A 150 -10.18 42.79 -1.44
C PRO A 150 -11.42 43.09 -0.60
N GLU A 151 -12.62 42.83 -1.11
CA GLU A 151 -13.88 43.11 -0.41
C GLU A 151 -14.31 41.96 0.51
N VAL A 152 -13.58 40.83 0.52
CA VAL A 152 -13.91 39.67 1.35
C VAL A 152 -12.79 39.36 2.33
N ARG A 153 -13.14 39.18 3.61
CA ARG A 153 -12.20 38.68 4.62
C ARG A 153 -11.91 37.21 4.34
N HIS A 154 -10.64 36.87 4.11
CA HIS A 154 -10.19 35.51 3.83
C HIS A 154 -9.17 35.04 4.87
N ILE A 155 -9.41 33.87 5.45
CA ILE A 155 -8.58 33.22 6.46
C ILE A 155 -8.22 31.82 5.97
N PRO A 156 -7.01 31.62 5.40
CA PRO A 156 -6.54 30.28 5.08
C PRO A 156 -6.07 29.54 6.34
N ARG A 157 -6.46 28.26 6.45
CA ARG A 157 -6.08 27.35 7.54
C ARG A 157 -5.59 26.03 6.92
N TYR A 158 -4.29 25.79 6.98
CA TYR A 158 -3.64 24.61 6.37
C TYR A 158 -3.12 23.62 7.41
N ASP A 159 -3.25 23.98 8.68
CA ASP A 159 -2.72 23.34 9.87
C ASP A 159 -3.84 22.93 10.82
N VAL A 160 -4.90 22.33 10.26
CA VAL A 160 -6.04 21.81 11.05
C VAL A 160 -5.94 20.31 11.28
N SER A 161 -6.25 19.90 12.48
CA SER A 161 -6.51 18.50 12.85
C SER A 161 -7.83 18.00 12.25
N ALA A 162 -8.10 16.69 12.38
CA ALA A 162 -9.37 16.12 11.93
C ALA A 162 -10.55 16.64 12.77
N GLU A 163 -10.32 16.79 14.06
CA GLU A 163 -11.27 17.29 15.07
C GLU A 163 -11.62 18.77 14.82
N GLU A 164 -10.62 19.61 14.54
CA GLU A 164 -10.86 21.01 14.15
C GLU A 164 -11.56 21.10 12.80
N TRP A 165 -11.21 20.25 11.83
CA TRP A 165 -11.89 20.20 10.53
C TRP A 165 -13.39 19.88 10.69
N LEU A 166 -13.75 18.98 11.61
CA LEU A 166 -15.15 18.71 11.96
C LEU A 166 -15.82 19.94 12.55
N GLY A 167 -15.17 20.62 13.49
CA GLY A 167 -15.72 21.83 14.11
C GLY A 167 -15.94 22.95 13.09
N TYR A 168 -15.02 23.15 12.16
CA TYR A 168 -15.21 24.14 11.09
C TYR A 168 -16.44 23.85 10.21
N ILE A 169 -16.84 22.59 10.02
CA ILE A 169 -18.08 22.25 9.31
C ILE A 169 -19.30 22.43 10.21
N ALA A 170 -19.20 21.98 11.47
CA ALA A 170 -20.31 22.01 12.41
C ALA A 170 -20.80 23.43 12.75
N HIS A 171 -19.87 24.40 12.78
CA HIS A 171 -20.13 25.77 13.21
C HIS A 171 -20.19 26.80 12.07
N ALA A 172 -20.08 26.38 10.80
CA ALA A 172 -20.15 27.31 9.67
C ALA A 172 -21.58 27.80 9.40
N ASP A 173 -21.72 29.05 8.96
CA ASP A 173 -22.99 29.58 8.45
C ASP A 173 -23.36 28.95 7.10
N ALA A 174 -22.36 28.63 6.29
CA ALA A 174 -22.51 27.88 5.03
C ALA A 174 -21.21 27.14 4.66
N VAL A 175 -21.32 26.00 3.98
CA VAL A 175 -20.17 25.23 3.48
C VAL A 175 -20.18 25.19 1.96
N PHE A 176 -19.13 25.68 1.31
CA PHE A 176 -18.91 25.52 -0.12
C PHE A 176 -17.91 24.38 -0.35
N THR A 177 -18.35 23.33 -1.03
CA THR A 177 -17.51 22.13 -1.21
C THR A 177 -17.71 21.45 -2.56
N ASN A 178 -16.72 20.63 -2.93
CA ASN A 178 -16.84 19.61 -3.97
C ASN A 178 -16.46 18.22 -3.42
N SER A 179 -16.33 18.10 -2.10
CA SER A 179 -15.86 16.91 -1.42
C SER A 179 -17.03 16.05 -0.99
N PHE A 180 -16.96 14.75 -1.29
CA PHE A 180 -17.91 13.76 -0.78
C PHE A 180 -18.03 13.82 0.76
N HIS A 181 -16.91 13.81 1.48
CA HIS A 181 -16.93 13.92 2.95
C HIS A 181 -17.39 15.30 3.42
N GLY A 182 -17.15 16.37 2.65
CA GLY A 182 -17.74 17.68 2.96
C GLY A 182 -19.27 17.60 2.96
N CYS A 183 -19.85 16.95 1.95
CA CYS A 183 -21.29 16.72 1.88
C CYS A 183 -21.80 15.81 3.02
N CYS A 184 -21.09 14.71 3.33
CA CYS A 184 -21.47 13.82 4.42
C CYS A 184 -21.53 14.54 5.76
N PHE A 185 -20.48 15.31 6.10
CA PHE A 185 -20.42 16.00 7.38
C PHE A 185 -21.35 17.22 7.45
N SER A 186 -21.58 17.94 6.35
CA SER A 186 -22.65 18.94 6.30
C SER A 186 -24.03 18.33 6.56
N LEU A 187 -24.31 17.14 6.03
CA LEU A 187 -25.55 16.42 6.34
C LEU A 187 -25.60 15.93 7.80
N ILE A 188 -24.47 15.49 8.36
CA ILE A 188 -24.40 14.99 9.75
C ILE A 188 -24.68 16.13 10.74
N PHE A 189 -24.00 17.27 10.56
CA PHE A 189 -24.11 18.43 11.43
C PHE A 189 -25.32 19.30 11.13
N GLU A 190 -25.99 19.05 10.00
CA GLU A 190 -27.13 19.82 9.50
C GLU A 190 -26.74 21.26 9.16
N THR A 191 -25.53 21.43 8.62
CA THR A 191 -24.96 22.70 8.18
C THR A 191 -25.37 23.00 6.74
N LEU A 192 -25.88 24.20 6.46
CA LEU A 192 -26.16 24.68 5.10
C LEU A 192 -24.92 24.48 4.20
N PHE A 193 -25.11 23.91 3.01
CA PHE A 193 -23.98 23.63 2.14
C PHE A 193 -24.32 23.72 0.65
N PHE A 194 -23.34 24.11 -0.14
CA PHE A 194 -23.45 24.29 -1.57
C PHE A 194 -22.35 23.50 -2.27
N VAL A 195 -22.75 22.76 -3.29
CA VAL A 195 -21.90 21.80 -3.96
C VAL A 195 -21.56 22.27 -5.36
N GLY A 196 -20.27 22.54 -5.58
CA GLY A 196 -19.76 22.84 -6.91
C GLY A 196 -19.51 21.58 -7.72
N LYS A 197 -19.35 21.77 -9.04
CA LYS A 197 -19.05 20.67 -9.97
C LYS A 197 -17.73 19.98 -9.62
N ARG A 198 -17.73 18.65 -9.74
CA ARG A 198 -16.55 17.79 -9.64
C ARG A 198 -16.63 16.70 -10.69
N ASN A 199 -15.48 16.25 -11.19
CA ASN A 199 -15.46 15.08 -12.06
C ASN A 199 -15.77 13.80 -11.26
N GLY A 200 -16.68 12.98 -11.79
CA GLY A 200 -17.08 11.68 -11.25
C GLY A 200 -18.43 11.67 -10.53
N ASN A 201 -18.97 10.47 -10.31
CA ASN A 201 -20.36 10.29 -9.89
C ASN A 201 -20.58 10.30 -8.37
N LYS A 202 -19.51 10.38 -7.55
CA LYS A 202 -19.63 10.20 -6.08
C LYS A 202 -20.54 11.22 -5.41
N VAL A 203 -20.31 12.50 -5.67
CA VAL A 203 -21.08 13.58 -5.05
C VAL A 203 -22.50 13.65 -5.65
N PRO A 204 -22.69 13.60 -6.98
CA PRO A 204 -24.03 13.51 -7.55
C PRO A 204 -24.86 12.33 -7.02
N ASN A 205 -24.26 11.14 -6.91
CA ASN A 205 -24.95 9.96 -6.38
C ASN A 205 -25.34 10.14 -4.92
N PHE A 206 -24.46 10.73 -4.10
CA PHE A 206 -24.76 11.08 -2.71
C PHE A 206 -25.95 12.02 -2.60
N LEU A 207 -25.95 13.12 -3.37
CA LEU A 207 -27.04 14.10 -3.33
C LEU A 207 -28.36 13.47 -3.79
N ALA A 208 -28.35 12.64 -4.83
CA ALA A 208 -29.53 11.93 -5.29
C ALA A 208 -30.06 10.93 -4.24
N GLU A 209 -29.17 10.15 -3.63
CA GLU A 209 -29.52 9.14 -2.61
C GLU A 209 -30.24 9.79 -1.43
N PHE A 210 -29.75 10.93 -0.94
CA PHE A 210 -30.29 11.61 0.23
C PHE A 210 -31.29 12.73 -0.08
N GLY A 211 -31.67 12.95 -1.35
CA GLY A 211 -32.66 13.95 -1.74
C GLY A 211 -32.18 15.40 -1.58
N LEU A 212 -30.88 15.62 -1.79
CA LEU A 212 -30.17 16.90 -1.61
C LEU A 212 -29.66 17.49 -2.93
N THR A 213 -30.24 17.10 -4.07
CA THR A 213 -29.82 17.58 -5.40
C THR A 213 -29.89 19.09 -5.54
N ASP A 214 -30.81 19.75 -4.83
CA ASP A 214 -30.95 21.21 -4.78
C ASP A 214 -29.73 21.93 -4.17
N GLN A 215 -28.81 21.21 -3.53
CA GLN A 215 -27.58 21.79 -2.99
C GLN A 215 -26.48 21.94 -4.04
N GLN A 216 -26.65 21.34 -5.23
CA GLN A 216 -25.69 21.47 -6.33
C GLN A 216 -26.00 22.70 -7.17
N PHE A 217 -25.01 23.55 -7.38
CA PHE A 217 -25.13 24.74 -8.23
C PHE A 217 -24.35 24.58 -9.55
N SER A 218 -24.76 25.36 -10.53
CA SER A 218 -24.06 25.60 -11.79
C SER A 218 -23.20 26.87 -11.70
N PRO A 219 -22.13 26.99 -12.50
CA PRO A 219 -21.29 28.19 -12.50
C PRO A 219 -22.04 29.48 -12.81
N ASP A 220 -23.14 29.40 -13.56
CA ASP A 220 -23.95 30.54 -13.98
C ASP A 220 -25.08 30.90 -13.00
N ASP A 221 -25.28 30.13 -11.92
CA ASP A 221 -26.38 30.37 -10.98
C ASP A 221 -26.15 31.64 -10.15
N ASP A 222 -27.19 32.43 -9.90
CA ASP A 222 -27.11 33.61 -9.02
C ASP A 222 -27.14 33.19 -7.55
N VAL A 223 -26.12 33.59 -6.77
CA VAL A 223 -26.03 33.31 -5.33
C VAL A 223 -27.20 33.92 -4.53
N HIS A 224 -27.82 35.00 -5.02
CA HIS A 224 -29.02 35.57 -4.39
C HIS A 224 -30.24 34.66 -4.49
N GLY A 225 -30.24 33.72 -5.44
CA GLY A 225 -31.26 32.68 -5.57
C GLY A 225 -31.03 31.45 -4.69
N PHE A 226 -29.89 31.37 -4.00
CA PHE A 226 -29.57 30.21 -3.16
C PHE A 226 -30.49 30.17 -1.94
N ARG A 227 -30.93 28.96 -1.58
CA ARG A 227 -31.76 28.76 -0.38
C ARG A 227 -30.96 29.08 0.87
N SER A 228 -31.60 29.78 1.81
CA SER A 228 -31.03 30.07 3.13
C SER A 228 -31.17 28.90 4.12
N THR A 229 -31.93 27.86 3.78
CA THR A 229 -32.19 26.70 4.65
C THR A 229 -32.30 25.41 3.85
N VAL A 230 -31.95 24.29 4.48
CA VAL A 230 -32.09 22.93 3.93
C VAL A 230 -32.97 22.11 4.86
N ASP A 231 -33.95 21.39 4.31
CA ASP A 231 -34.71 20.41 5.09
C ASP A 231 -33.93 19.11 5.21
N PHE A 232 -33.15 18.97 6.28
CA PHE A 232 -32.41 17.76 6.57
C PHE A 232 -33.29 16.60 7.07
N LYS A 233 -34.56 16.83 7.44
CA LYS A 233 -35.41 15.79 8.05
C LYS A 233 -35.58 14.59 7.12
N GLN A 234 -35.86 14.84 5.84
CA GLN A 234 -36.00 13.77 4.85
C GLN A 234 -34.66 13.07 4.57
N ALA A 235 -33.58 13.83 4.46
CA ALA A 235 -32.24 13.30 4.24
C ALA A 235 -31.80 12.40 5.40
N LYS A 236 -32.06 12.80 6.65
CA LYS A 236 -31.77 12.02 7.86
C LYS A 236 -32.59 10.73 7.93
N ALA A 237 -33.89 10.79 7.61
CA ALA A 237 -34.71 9.58 7.54
C ALA A 237 -34.16 8.57 6.51
N ARG A 238 -33.67 9.04 5.36
CA ARG A 238 -33.00 8.19 4.37
C ARG A 238 -31.68 7.63 4.89
N VAL A 239 -30.88 8.44 5.58
CA VAL A 239 -29.65 7.99 6.25
C VAL A 239 -29.95 6.89 7.27
N ASP A 240 -30.98 7.04 8.10
CA ASP A 240 -31.32 6.04 9.13
C ASP A 240 -31.71 4.69 8.51
N VAL A 241 -32.46 4.70 7.41
CA VAL A 241 -32.80 3.48 6.65
C VAL A 241 -31.53 2.80 6.10
N ARG A 242 -30.63 3.59 5.49
CA ARG A 242 -29.38 3.07 4.91
C ARG A 242 -28.38 2.62 5.97
N ARG A 243 -28.32 3.32 7.11
CA ARG A 243 -27.54 2.94 8.29
C ARG A 243 -27.99 1.58 8.81
N LYS A 244 -29.29 1.40 9.05
CA LYS A 244 -29.83 0.12 9.52
C LYS A 244 -29.48 -1.04 8.58
N SER A 245 -29.67 -0.85 7.27
CA SER A 245 -29.28 -1.87 6.28
C SER A 245 -27.78 -2.18 6.30
N SER A 246 -26.94 -1.19 6.60
CA SER A 246 -25.49 -1.36 6.66
C SER A 246 -25.07 -2.07 7.95
N GLU A 247 -25.66 -1.70 9.09
CA GLU A 247 -25.46 -2.38 10.38
C GLU A 247 -25.88 -3.85 10.31
N ASP A 248 -27.04 -4.14 9.71
CA ASP A 248 -27.52 -5.52 9.52
C ASP A 248 -26.53 -6.36 8.71
N PHE A 249 -25.98 -5.79 7.63
CA PHE A 249 -24.93 -6.44 6.84
C PHE A 249 -23.67 -6.68 7.67
N LEU A 250 -23.17 -5.65 8.36
CA LEU A 250 -21.94 -5.73 9.16
C LEU A 250 -22.05 -6.77 10.28
N LEU A 251 -23.16 -6.78 11.02
CA LEU A 251 -23.41 -7.74 12.09
C LEU A 251 -23.57 -9.16 11.56
N THR A 252 -24.16 -9.32 10.38
CA THR A 252 -24.28 -10.64 9.74
C THR A 252 -22.91 -11.16 9.32
N ALA A 253 -22.13 -10.34 8.62
CA ALA A 253 -20.76 -10.69 8.21
C ALA A 253 -19.88 -11.03 9.42
N LEU A 254 -19.98 -10.27 10.52
CA LEU A 254 -19.23 -10.54 11.74
C LEU A 254 -19.62 -11.87 12.39
N ARG A 255 -20.93 -12.17 12.47
CA ARG A 255 -21.41 -13.45 13.03
C ARG A 255 -21.00 -14.64 12.19
N GLU A 256 -20.98 -14.49 10.86
CA GLU A 256 -20.48 -15.52 9.95
C GLU A 256 -18.98 -15.76 10.17
N ALA A 257 -18.21 -14.68 10.34
CA ALA A 257 -16.78 -14.76 10.70
C ALA A 257 -16.51 -15.46 12.03
N GLU A 258 -17.27 -15.14 13.06
CA GLU A 258 -17.13 -15.78 14.37
C GLU A 258 -17.46 -17.28 14.30
N LYS A 259 -18.53 -17.67 13.57
CA LYS A 259 -18.91 -19.08 13.40
C LYS A 259 -17.82 -19.88 12.69
N SER A 260 -17.27 -19.34 11.61
CA SER A 260 -16.23 -20.01 10.84
C SER A 260 -14.90 -20.09 11.60
N ALA A 261 -14.53 -19.06 12.37
CA ALA A 261 -13.36 -19.09 13.24
C ALA A 261 -13.50 -20.14 14.37
N GLY A 262 -14.70 -20.27 14.96
CA GLY A 262 -14.99 -21.26 16.00
C GLY A 262 -15.04 -22.71 15.50
N ALA A 263 -15.21 -22.93 14.20
CA ALA A 263 -15.32 -24.27 13.61
C ALA A 263 -13.97 -24.94 13.30
N SER A 264 -12.82 -24.28 13.55
CA SER A 264 -11.48 -24.75 13.15
C SER A 264 -11.42 -25.28 11.71
N GLN A 265 -12.22 -24.69 10.81
CA GLN A 265 -12.18 -25.05 9.40
C GLN A 265 -10.84 -24.56 8.83
N MET A 266 -9.99 -25.50 8.42
CA MET A 266 -8.83 -25.19 7.60
C MET A 266 -9.31 -24.46 6.35
N VAL A 267 -8.91 -23.19 6.19
CA VAL A 267 -9.13 -22.44 4.96
C VAL A 267 -8.32 -23.13 3.84
N ASP A 268 -9.00 -23.56 2.77
CA ASP A 268 -8.35 -24.20 1.63
C ASP A 268 -7.50 -23.19 0.87
N ASN A 269 -6.21 -23.11 1.24
CA ASN A 269 -5.23 -22.25 0.61
C ASN A 269 -4.54 -22.88 -0.61
N SER A 270 -5.03 -24.02 -1.13
CA SER A 270 -4.36 -24.78 -2.19
C SER A 270 -4.13 -23.98 -3.47
N ARG A 271 -5.12 -23.15 -3.88
CA ARG A 271 -5.02 -22.28 -5.06
C ARG A 271 -3.92 -21.23 -4.89
N HIS A 272 -3.81 -20.62 -3.71
CA HIS A 272 -2.79 -19.61 -3.40
C HIS A 272 -1.41 -20.19 -3.33
N GLU A 273 -1.27 -21.33 -2.66
CA GLU A 273 -0.01 -22.05 -2.61
C GLU A 273 0.43 -22.47 -4.01
N ALA A 274 -0.48 -22.96 -4.86
CA ALA A 274 -0.18 -23.23 -6.25
C ALA A 274 0.29 -21.97 -7.01
N ARG A 275 -0.33 -20.80 -6.76
CA ARG A 275 0.09 -19.52 -7.36
C ARG A 275 1.48 -19.09 -6.88
N ARG A 276 1.74 -19.12 -5.57
CA ARG A 276 3.05 -18.75 -5.01
C ARG A 276 4.16 -19.65 -5.54
N ARG A 277 3.86 -20.95 -5.75
CA ARG A 277 4.80 -21.91 -6.35
C ARG A 277 5.07 -21.65 -7.83
N ARG A 278 4.11 -21.06 -8.58
CA ARG A 278 4.31 -20.64 -9.98
C ARG A 278 5.20 -19.41 -10.13
N LEU A 279 5.50 -18.69 -9.04
CA LEU A 279 6.37 -17.52 -9.11
C LEU A 279 7.75 -17.88 -9.66
N THR A 280 8.28 -16.97 -10.47
CA THR A 280 9.68 -16.98 -10.85
C THR A 280 10.32 -15.65 -10.49
N TYR A 281 11.60 -15.67 -10.15
CA TYR A 281 12.31 -14.46 -9.78
C TYR A 281 13.75 -14.46 -10.31
N PRO A 282 14.26 -13.31 -10.74
CA PRO A 282 15.68 -13.17 -11.05
C PRO A 282 16.48 -13.28 -9.75
N ALA A 283 17.62 -13.97 -9.82
CA ALA A 283 18.56 -14.03 -8.72
C ALA A 283 19.91 -13.41 -9.07
N HIS A 284 20.50 -12.83 -8.04
CA HIS A 284 21.82 -12.22 -8.04
C HIS A 284 22.67 -12.90 -6.99
N PHE A 285 23.98 -12.87 -7.17
CA PHE A 285 24.93 -13.45 -6.23
C PHE A 285 25.90 -12.36 -5.81
N HIS A 286 25.94 -12.11 -4.51
CA HIS A 286 26.71 -11.06 -3.89
C HIS A 286 27.81 -11.69 -3.04
N SER A 287 29.04 -11.22 -3.20
CA SER A 287 30.23 -11.75 -2.51
C SER A 287 30.27 -11.52 -0.99
N GLY A 288 29.20 -11.04 -0.36
CA GLY A 288 29.21 -10.56 1.03
C GLY A 288 30.15 -9.36 1.30
N ALA A 289 30.19 -8.91 2.55
CA ALA A 289 31.23 -8.01 3.03
C ALA A 289 32.39 -8.88 3.53
N VAL A 290 33.52 -8.89 2.81
CA VAL A 290 34.75 -9.52 3.31
C VAL A 290 35.44 -8.53 4.26
N VAL A 291 35.89 -9.01 5.41
CA VAL A 291 36.54 -8.17 6.42
C VAL A 291 37.82 -7.60 5.80
N ASN A 292 37.85 -6.29 5.55
CA ASN A 292 39.02 -5.57 5.03
C ASN A 292 40.11 -5.52 6.10
N SER A 293 40.88 -6.60 6.25
CA SER A 293 42.06 -6.57 7.14
C SER A 293 43.35 -6.20 6.43
N ASP A 294 43.43 -6.25 5.10
CA ASP A 294 44.51 -5.63 4.31
C ASP A 294 44.16 -5.70 2.80
N SER A 295 44.75 -4.84 1.98
CA SER A 295 44.51 -4.69 0.51
C SER A 295 44.76 -5.95 -0.36
N LYS A 296 45.09 -7.10 0.26
CA LYS A 296 45.27 -8.40 -0.39
C LYS A 296 44.00 -9.28 -0.39
N ASP A 297 42.97 -8.93 0.37
CA ASP A 297 41.72 -9.72 0.52
C ASP A 297 40.67 -9.44 -0.58
N THR A 298 41.08 -9.54 -1.85
CA THR A 298 40.15 -9.30 -2.97
C THR A 298 39.45 -10.60 -3.40
N VAL A 299 38.12 -10.65 -3.21
CA VAL A 299 37.28 -11.66 -3.85
C VAL A 299 37.35 -11.48 -5.36
N LYS A 300 37.54 -12.57 -6.10
CA LYS A 300 37.53 -12.61 -7.55
C LYS A 300 36.44 -13.54 -8.05
N ILE A 301 35.99 -13.33 -9.28
CA ILE A 301 35.09 -14.26 -9.97
C ILE A 301 35.92 -15.16 -10.89
N ASP A 302 35.68 -16.46 -10.78
CA ASP A 302 36.26 -17.47 -11.66
C ASP A 302 35.80 -17.23 -13.11
N LYS A 303 36.76 -17.11 -14.04
CA LYS A 303 36.51 -16.72 -15.43
C LYS A 303 36.12 -17.90 -16.34
N SER A 304 36.06 -19.12 -15.81
CA SER A 304 35.63 -20.33 -16.55
C SER A 304 34.11 -20.43 -16.78
N HIS A 305 33.37 -19.35 -16.50
CA HIS A 305 31.91 -19.33 -16.41
C HIS A 305 31.23 -18.75 -17.67
N PRO A 306 29.90 -18.89 -17.81
CA PRO A 306 29.16 -18.50 -19.01
C PRO A 306 29.40 -17.05 -19.45
N ALA A 307 29.54 -16.85 -20.76
CA ALA A 307 29.86 -15.54 -21.36
C ALA A 307 28.77 -14.46 -21.15
N ASP A 308 27.56 -14.84 -20.72
CA ASP A 308 26.42 -13.93 -20.50
C ASP A 308 26.31 -13.37 -19.08
N LEU A 309 27.28 -13.68 -18.20
CA LEU A 309 27.34 -13.15 -16.84
C LEU A 309 27.66 -11.64 -16.82
N LYS A 310 26.78 -10.87 -16.18
CA LYS A 310 27.01 -9.46 -15.85
C LYS A 310 27.60 -9.36 -14.45
N VAL A 311 28.80 -8.79 -14.36
CA VAL A 311 29.51 -8.55 -13.10
C VAL A 311 29.52 -7.07 -12.77
N LYS A 312 29.27 -6.72 -11.51
CA LYS A 312 29.28 -5.34 -11.01
C LYS A 312 30.14 -5.23 -9.75
N ASN A 313 30.91 -4.15 -9.68
CA ASN A 313 31.55 -3.68 -8.44
C ASN A 313 30.56 -2.77 -7.69
N LEU A 314 30.27 -3.08 -6.44
CA LEU A 314 29.41 -2.28 -5.59
C LEU A 314 30.23 -1.24 -4.81
N LYS A 315 29.58 -0.16 -4.38
CA LYS A 315 30.22 0.90 -3.57
C LYS A 315 30.80 0.38 -2.25
N SER A 316 30.31 -0.75 -1.76
CA SER A 316 30.83 -1.44 -0.58
C SER A 316 32.17 -2.16 -0.83
N GLY A 317 32.64 -2.23 -2.08
CA GLY A 317 33.79 -3.06 -2.49
C GLY A 317 33.42 -4.51 -2.83
N ALA A 318 32.17 -4.92 -2.57
CA ALA A 318 31.69 -6.25 -2.91
C ALA A 318 31.47 -6.40 -4.43
N LEU A 319 31.70 -7.61 -4.92
CA LEU A 319 31.29 -8.06 -6.25
C LEU A 319 29.87 -8.63 -6.23
N GLU A 320 29.11 -8.34 -7.28
CA GLU A 320 27.84 -8.98 -7.59
C GLU A 320 27.87 -9.54 -9.02
N TYR A 321 27.35 -10.75 -9.21
CA TYR A 321 27.09 -11.29 -10.54
C TYR A 321 25.63 -11.70 -10.72
N SER A 322 25.19 -11.63 -11.98
CA SER A 322 23.83 -12.01 -12.41
C SER A 322 23.85 -12.41 -13.88
N GLY A 323 22.85 -13.16 -14.34
CA GLY A 323 22.75 -13.60 -15.73
C GLY A 323 21.29 -13.72 -16.17
N ALA A 324 21.04 -13.65 -17.48
CA ALA A 324 19.68 -13.74 -18.02
C ALA A 324 19.02 -15.10 -17.72
N ARG A 325 19.83 -16.15 -17.52
CA ARG A 325 19.39 -17.51 -17.18
C ARG A 325 19.27 -17.76 -15.67
N MET A 326 19.64 -16.81 -14.82
CA MET A 326 19.55 -16.93 -13.36
C MET A 326 18.15 -16.55 -12.87
N VAL A 327 17.14 -17.23 -13.40
CA VAL A 327 15.74 -17.08 -13.02
C VAL A 327 15.29 -18.38 -12.37
N TYR A 328 14.82 -18.26 -11.14
CA TYR A 328 14.52 -19.40 -10.28
C TYR A 328 13.01 -19.56 -10.08
N ARG A 329 12.54 -20.80 -10.01
CA ARG A 329 11.15 -21.16 -9.66
C ARG A 329 10.98 -21.23 -8.16
N ASN A 330 9.89 -20.67 -7.66
CA ASN A 330 9.53 -20.66 -6.25
C ASN A 330 8.79 -21.93 -5.80
N ASP A 331 8.93 -23.06 -6.48
CA ASP A 331 8.22 -24.31 -6.17
C ASP A 331 9.01 -25.26 -5.27
N GLY A 332 10.26 -24.91 -4.92
CA GLY A 332 11.20 -25.76 -4.19
C GLY A 332 12.08 -26.65 -5.07
N SER A 333 11.87 -26.67 -6.39
CA SER A 333 12.65 -27.52 -7.32
C SER A 333 14.01 -26.92 -7.70
N SER A 334 14.10 -25.60 -7.61
CA SER A 334 15.27 -24.82 -8.00
C SER A 334 16.49 -25.10 -7.12
N LYS A 335 17.69 -25.15 -7.72
CA LYS A 335 18.96 -25.36 -7.01
C LYS A 335 19.91 -24.20 -7.19
N ILE A 336 20.55 -23.76 -6.12
CA ILE A 336 21.53 -22.68 -6.15
C ILE A 336 22.65 -23.04 -7.14
N GLY A 337 23.00 -22.10 -8.02
CA GLY A 337 24.10 -22.29 -8.98
C GLY A 337 25.46 -22.33 -8.26
N PRO A 338 26.51 -22.89 -8.91
CA PRO A 338 27.80 -23.05 -8.29
C PRO A 338 28.40 -21.70 -7.82
N VAL A 339 29.20 -21.73 -6.77
CA VAL A 339 29.90 -20.54 -6.28
C VAL A 339 31.04 -20.14 -7.21
N LEU A 340 30.92 -18.93 -7.77
CA LEU A 340 31.89 -18.38 -8.71
C LEU A 340 32.94 -17.51 -8.01
N PHE A 341 32.68 -17.12 -6.76
CA PHE A 341 33.60 -16.33 -5.98
C PHE A 341 34.78 -17.18 -5.48
N ARG A 342 35.97 -16.59 -5.53
CA ARG A 342 37.22 -17.14 -5.00
C ARG A 342 37.91 -16.08 -4.16
N SER A 343 38.43 -16.49 -3.00
CA SER A 343 39.31 -15.69 -2.17
C SER A 343 40.56 -16.51 -1.84
N ALA A 344 41.71 -15.84 -1.76
CA ALA A 344 42.97 -16.49 -1.37
C ALA A 344 43.10 -16.67 0.15
N THR A 345 42.34 -15.90 0.92
CA THR A 345 42.47 -15.78 2.38
C THR A 345 41.22 -16.22 3.12
N HIS A 346 40.13 -16.49 2.41
CA HIS A 346 38.86 -16.88 2.99
C HIS A 346 38.28 -18.09 2.26
N ARG A 347 37.74 -19.02 3.03
CA ARG A 347 36.99 -20.17 2.56
C ARG A 347 35.51 -19.80 2.49
N PHE A 348 34.87 -20.13 1.38
CA PHE A 348 33.42 -20.01 1.23
C PHE A 348 32.72 -21.04 2.12
N THR A 349 31.75 -20.62 2.93
CA THR A 349 31.03 -21.49 3.88
C THR A 349 29.55 -21.69 3.54
N GLY A 350 28.99 -20.86 2.66
CA GLY A 350 27.61 -21.00 2.20
C GLY A 350 26.98 -19.70 1.73
N TRP A 351 25.71 -19.77 1.37
CA TRP A 351 24.89 -18.66 0.92
C TRP A 351 23.85 -18.31 1.98
N THR A 352 23.61 -17.02 2.21
CA THR A 352 22.38 -16.54 2.85
C THR A 352 21.47 -15.95 1.80
N LEU A 353 20.16 -16.02 2.00
CA LEU A 353 19.18 -15.53 1.04
C LEU A 353 18.47 -14.30 1.58
N ARG A 354 18.56 -13.19 0.83
CA ARG A 354 17.59 -12.10 0.92
C ARG A 354 16.81 -11.96 -0.36
N PHE A 355 15.60 -11.46 -0.26
CA PHE A 355 14.75 -11.20 -1.41
C PHE A 355 13.95 -9.93 -1.21
N ARG A 356 13.47 -9.38 -2.32
CA ARG A 356 12.75 -8.12 -2.34
C ARG A 356 11.29 -8.36 -2.68
N ILE A 357 10.41 -7.89 -1.82
CA ILE A 357 8.98 -7.74 -2.07
C ILE A 357 8.77 -6.25 -2.35
N ASP A 358 8.39 -5.91 -3.57
CA ASP A 358 8.25 -4.53 -4.05
C ASP A 358 9.48 -3.64 -3.80
N LYS A 359 9.46 -2.82 -2.75
CA LYS A 359 10.54 -1.90 -2.37
C LYS A 359 11.26 -2.28 -1.07
N ARG A 360 10.85 -3.36 -0.40
CA ARG A 360 11.38 -3.78 0.91
C ARG A 360 12.17 -5.08 0.77
N TRP A 361 13.29 -5.15 1.48
CA TRP A 361 14.16 -6.33 1.52
C TRP A 361 13.86 -7.16 2.75
N PHE A 362 13.98 -8.48 2.59
CA PHE A 362 13.75 -9.46 3.64
C PHE A 362 14.81 -10.56 3.61
N TRP A 363 15.20 -11.08 4.77
CA TRP A 363 16.04 -12.25 4.93
C TRP A 363 15.19 -13.49 5.19
N LEU A 364 15.64 -14.63 4.67
CA LEU A 364 15.13 -15.94 5.06
C LEU A 364 15.93 -16.47 6.27
N LEU A 365 15.22 -16.85 7.32
CA LEU A 365 15.77 -17.38 8.56
C LEU A 365 15.81 -18.91 8.56
N ASP A 366 16.63 -19.48 9.43
CA ASP A 366 16.90 -20.92 9.55
C ASP A 366 15.68 -21.74 9.97
N ASP A 367 14.76 -21.14 10.72
CA ASP A 367 13.43 -21.67 11.06
C ASP A 367 12.41 -21.57 9.90
N GLY A 368 12.81 -21.00 8.77
CA GLY A 368 11.96 -20.78 7.59
C GLY A 368 11.12 -19.50 7.63
N THR A 369 11.23 -18.70 8.70
CA THR A 369 10.54 -17.41 8.80
C THR A 369 11.26 -16.31 8.01
N ILE A 370 10.59 -15.16 7.86
CA ILE A 370 11.06 -14.04 7.06
C ILE A 370 11.16 -12.80 7.95
N ALA A 371 12.33 -12.15 7.95
CA ALA A 371 12.58 -10.92 8.71
C ALA A 371 12.94 -9.75 7.78
N PRO A 372 12.59 -8.49 8.12
CA PRO A 372 13.08 -7.31 7.39
C PRO A 372 14.61 -7.33 7.29
N GLY A 373 15.15 -6.92 6.14
CA GLY A 373 16.58 -6.98 5.87
C GLY A 373 17.14 -5.73 5.22
N ASP A 374 18.43 -5.47 5.42
CA ASP A 374 19.15 -4.39 4.74
C ASP A 374 19.85 -4.84 3.44
N THR A 375 20.32 -3.84 2.68
CA THR A 375 21.09 -4.05 1.45
C THR A 375 22.59 -4.23 1.70
N LYS A 376 23.08 -3.89 2.89
CA LYS A 376 24.52 -3.84 3.18
C LYS A 376 25.11 -5.22 3.48
N GLY A 377 24.28 -6.20 3.85
CA GLY A 377 24.76 -7.55 4.16
C GLY A 377 25.66 -7.57 5.39
N THR A 378 25.57 -6.54 6.23
CA THR A 378 26.36 -6.33 7.45
C THR A 378 25.68 -6.89 8.69
N ASP A 379 24.40 -7.27 8.59
CA ASP A 379 23.71 -7.95 9.68
C ASP A 379 24.31 -9.34 9.90
N LEU A 380 24.98 -9.50 11.03
CA LEU A 380 25.37 -10.79 11.61
C LEU A 380 24.17 -11.37 12.38
N ASP A 381 22.98 -11.43 11.76
CA ASP A 381 21.88 -12.19 12.35
C ASP A 381 22.19 -13.67 12.13
N ASP A 382 22.63 -14.33 13.21
CA ASP A 382 23.02 -15.74 13.20
C ASP A 382 21.85 -16.68 12.86
N ARG A 383 20.61 -16.19 12.93
CA ARG A 383 19.40 -16.94 12.54
C ARG A 383 19.19 -16.99 11.03
N LYS A 384 20.05 -16.35 10.22
CA LYS A 384 19.92 -16.42 8.75
C LYS A 384 20.16 -17.85 8.26
N GLN A 385 19.27 -18.34 7.40
CA GLN A 385 19.45 -19.65 6.78
C GLN A 385 20.70 -19.67 5.91
N VAL A 386 21.56 -20.67 6.14
CA VAL A 386 22.79 -20.89 5.36
C VAL A 386 22.63 -22.09 4.44
N PHE A 387 22.74 -21.86 3.15
CA PHE A 387 22.65 -22.87 2.10
C PHE A 387 24.04 -23.29 1.61
N LYS A 388 24.22 -24.59 1.37
CA LYS A 388 25.40 -25.09 0.65
C LYS A 388 25.27 -24.80 -0.84
N ASP A 389 26.41 -24.87 -1.53
CA ASP A 389 26.42 -24.80 -2.99
C ASP A 389 25.62 -25.96 -3.60
N GLY A 390 24.79 -25.67 -4.62
CA GLY A 390 23.90 -26.69 -5.22
C GLY A 390 22.67 -27.08 -4.39
N ALA A 391 22.46 -26.49 -3.20
CA ALA A 391 21.30 -26.78 -2.37
C ALA A 391 19.99 -26.37 -3.04
N GLN A 392 18.88 -27.05 -2.69
CA GLN A 392 17.55 -26.64 -3.12
C GLN A 392 17.16 -25.34 -2.42
N ILE A 393 16.53 -24.45 -3.17
CA ILE A 393 15.97 -23.20 -2.66
C ILE A 393 14.56 -23.52 -2.18
N PRO A 394 14.21 -23.27 -0.91
CA PRO A 394 12.90 -23.57 -0.38
C PRO A 394 11.82 -22.72 -1.06
N HIS A 395 10.58 -23.20 -0.98
CA HIS A 395 9.41 -22.40 -1.34
C HIS A 395 9.33 -21.17 -0.42
N LEU A 396 9.30 -19.97 -0.99
CA LEU A 396 9.06 -18.74 -0.25
C LEU A 396 7.54 -18.47 -0.19
N PRO A 397 6.91 -18.44 1.00
CA PRO A 397 5.46 -18.30 1.16
C PRO A 397 4.96 -16.85 0.96
N VAL A 398 5.44 -16.17 -0.09
CA VAL A 398 5.18 -14.77 -0.41
C VAL A 398 4.46 -14.61 -1.74
N ASN A 399 3.69 -13.52 -1.88
CA ASN A 399 2.84 -13.29 -3.06
C ASN A 399 3.63 -12.73 -4.25
N SER A 400 4.78 -12.11 -4.01
CA SER A 400 5.66 -11.60 -5.06
C SER A 400 7.12 -11.68 -4.62
N VAL A 401 8.02 -11.84 -5.60
CA VAL A 401 9.47 -11.76 -5.40
C VAL A 401 10.05 -10.98 -6.57
N ALA A 402 10.38 -9.71 -6.34
CA ALA A 402 10.94 -8.85 -7.38
C ALA A 402 12.38 -9.25 -7.74
N SER A 403 13.14 -9.72 -6.76
CA SER A 403 14.52 -10.19 -6.95
C SER A 403 15.00 -10.97 -5.72
N ALA A 404 15.78 -12.02 -5.93
CA ALA A 404 16.51 -12.73 -4.89
C ALA A 404 18.01 -12.41 -4.95
N VAL A 405 18.69 -12.36 -3.80
CA VAL A 405 20.13 -12.15 -3.71
C VAL A 405 20.72 -13.18 -2.74
N PHE A 406 21.57 -14.05 -3.27
CA PHE A 406 22.38 -14.98 -2.49
C PHE A 406 23.65 -14.27 -2.05
N VAL A 407 23.84 -14.09 -0.75
CA VAL A 407 24.99 -13.39 -0.17
C VAL A 407 25.97 -14.41 0.39
N ALA A 408 27.18 -14.43 -0.14
CA ALA A 408 28.22 -15.38 0.25
C ALA A 408 28.66 -15.14 1.70
N ARG A 409 28.79 -16.25 2.44
CA ARG A 409 29.46 -16.30 3.75
C ARG A 409 30.87 -16.86 3.59
N TRP A 410 31.75 -16.33 4.42
CA TRP A 410 33.17 -16.60 4.39
C TRP A 410 33.69 -16.88 5.78
N GLU A 411 34.73 -17.70 5.85
CA GLU A 411 35.53 -17.97 7.04
C GLU A 411 36.99 -17.71 6.69
N LYS A 412 37.73 -17.01 7.56
CA LYS A 412 39.14 -16.69 7.32
C LYS A 412 39.97 -17.99 7.40
N LEU A 413 40.88 -18.17 6.46
CA LEU A 413 41.84 -19.27 6.49
C LEU A 413 42.93 -18.95 7.52
N ASP A 414 43.19 -19.88 8.44
CA ASP A 414 44.30 -19.76 9.39
C ASP A 414 45.64 -19.82 8.65
N SER A 415 46.66 -19.13 9.17
CA SER A 415 47.94 -18.92 8.49
C SER A 415 48.72 -20.20 8.15
N ASP A 416 48.33 -21.35 8.71
CA ASP A 416 49.02 -22.65 8.51
C ASP A 416 48.54 -23.44 7.27
N ASP A 417 47.34 -23.16 6.76
CA ASP A 417 46.80 -23.83 5.54
C ASP A 417 47.29 -23.20 4.22
N SER A 418 48.13 -22.16 4.31
CA SER A 418 48.59 -21.37 3.15
C SER A 418 49.84 -21.94 2.46
N LYS A 419 50.42 -23.05 2.95
CA LYS A 419 51.56 -23.71 2.29
C LYS A 419 51.08 -24.89 1.42
N PRO A 420 51.36 -24.89 0.11
CA PRO A 420 51.23 -26.12 -0.65
C PRO A 420 52.25 -27.12 -0.11
N SER A 421 51.77 -28.30 0.33
CA SER A 421 52.60 -29.44 0.67
C SER A 421 53.58 -29.75 -0.48
N MET A 422 54.84 -29.35 -0.32
CA MET A 422 55.96 -29.83 -1.14
C MET A 422 56.33 -31.26 -0.71
N SER A 423 55.43 -32.21 -0.92
CA SER A 423 55.69 -33.63 -0.68
C SER A 423 55.07 -34.54 -1.75
N SER A 424 55.19 -34.17 -3.03
CA SER A 424 54.86 -35.10 -4.14
C SER A 424 55.69 -34.94 -5.42
N LYS A 425 56.81 -34.18 -5.39
CA LYS A 425 57.67 -33.99 -6.58
C LYS A 425 59.10 -34.55 -6.47
N LEU A 426 59.38 -35.47 -5.54
CA LEU A 426 60.69 -36.11 -5.42
C LEU A 426 60.71 -37.64 -5.49
N SER A 427 59.63 -38.29 -5.97
CA SER A 427 59.61 -39.76 -6.18
C SER A 427 59.50 -40.21 -7.65
N ARG A 428 59.88 -39.36 -8.62
CA ARG A 428 59.84 -39.74 -10.06
C ARG A 428 61.15 -39.62 -10.84
N PHE A 429 62.29 -39.46 -10.18
CA PHE A 429 63.59 -39.36 -10.87
C PHE A 429 64.74 -40.10 -10.17
N THR A 430 64.53 -41.33 -9.72
CA THR A 430 65.62 -42.28 -9.42
C THR A 430 65.14 -43.72 -9.61
N ASP A 431 64.89 -44.14 -10.85
CA ASP A 431 64.83 -45.59 -11.17
C ASP A 431 65.10 -45.89 -12.66
N ARG A 432 66.11 -45.23 -13.21
CA ARG A 432 66.84 -45.73 -14.38
C ARG A 432 68.31 -45.48 -14.13
N LEU A 433 69.02 -46.55 -13.75
CA LEU A 433 70.45 -46.83 -13.90
C LEU A 433 70.94 -47.64 -12.69
N LYS A 434 70.94 -48.97 -12.80
CA LYS A 434 72.17 -49.75 -12.62
C LYS A 434 72.02 -51.21 -13.09
N PRO A 435 73.12 -51.84 -13.53
CA PRO A 435 73.11 -53.03 -14.38
C PRO A 435 73.33 -54.33 -13.60
N ARG A 436 72.79 -55.44 -14.12
CA ARG A 436 73.54 -56.67 -14.42
C ARG A 436 72.76 -57.53 -15.40
#